data_AF-A0A2T3HHF5-F1
#
_entry.id   AF-A0A2T3HHF5-F1
#
_cell.length_a   1.000
_cell.length_b   1.000
_cell.length_c   1.000
_cell.angle_alpha   90.00
_cell.angle_beta   90.00
_cell.angle_gamma   90.00
#
_symmetry.space_group_name_H-M   'P 1'
#
loop_
_entity.id
_entity.type
_entity.pdbx_description
1 polymer ?
#
loop_
_entity_poly.entity_id
_entity_poly.type
_entity_poly.pdbx_seq_one_letter_code
_entity_poly.pdbx_strand_id
1 'polypeptide(L)'
;MSCKKEVIAPETQNYTIFASIQPGQWQVANDSEGRYYYADINNPEIERYEVDGVIVSMARFNDDGYDALPFTFGGVRYSYTSYPGRVRIYLQNHYDQNVLPARPSGEITTRVVLVASAE
;
A
#
# COMPACT_ATOMS: atom_id res chain seq x y z
N MET A 1 -18.51 45.37 18.37
CA MET A 1 -17.86 44.77 17.18
C MET A 1 -17.34 43.40 17.58
N SER A 2 -17.98 42.33 17.11
CA SER A 2 -17.52 40.96 17.34
C SER A 2 -16.89 40.47 16.05
N CYS A 3 -15.56 40.44 16.00
CA CYS A 3 -14.84 39.73 14.95
C CYS A 3 -14.93 38.24 15.27
N LYS A 4 -15.82 37.51 14.60
CA LYS A 4 -15.68 36.06 14.48
C LYS A 4 -14.53 35.81 13.51
N LYS A 5 -13.40 35.33 14.02
CA LYS A 5 -12.36 34.72 13.17
C LYS A 5 -12.91 33.36 12.76
N GLU A 6 -13.38 33.27 11.52
CA GLU A 6 -13.67 31.98 10.90
C GLU A 6 -12.33 31.28 10.70
N VAL A 7 -12.07 30.28 11.53
CA VAL A 7 -10.99 29.33 11.29
C VAL A 7 -11.56 28.36 10.28
N ILE A 8 -11.26 28.58 9.00
CA ILE A 8 -11.38 27.53 7.99
C ILE A 8 -10.29 26.54 8.35
N ALA A 9 -10.62 25.55 9.17
CA ALA A 9 -9.73 24.40 9.33
C ALA A 9 -9.52 23.83 7.93
N PRO A 10 -8.27 23.60 7.46
CA PRO A 10 -8.08 22.82 6.26
C PRO A 10 -8.81 21.49 6.50
N GLU A 11 -9.68 21.10 5.57
CA GLU A 11 -10.39 19.82 5.68
C GLU A 11 -9.32 18.71 5.63
N THR A 12 -8.90 18.24 6.81
CA THR A 12 -8.04 17.07 6.99
C THR A 12 -8.87 15.82 6.73
N GLN A 13 -9.31 15.69 5.48
CA GLN A 13 -10.16 14.58 5.06
C GLN A 13 -9.26 13.41 4.65
N ASN A 14 -9.54 12.25 5.24
CA ASN A 14 -8.92 11.01 4.81
C ASN A 14 -9.42 10.66 3.41
N TYR A 15 -8.52 10.19 2.56
CA TYR A 15 -8.80 9.78 1.18
C TYR A 15 -8.53 8.28 1.01
N THR A 16 -9.36 7.57 0.24
CA THR A 16 -9.17 6.13 0.02
C THR A 16 -9.04 5.83 -1.47
N ILE A 17 -7.96 5.14 -1.83
CA ILE A 17 -7.69 4.63 -3.17
C ILE A 17 -7.95 3.12 -3.17
N PHE A 18 -8.75 2.66 -4.13
CA PHE A 18 -8.88 1.24 -4.44
C PHE A 18 -8.10 0.94 -5.72
N ALA A 19 -7.27 -0.09 -5.70
CA ALA A 19 -6.51 -0.52 -6.86
C ALA A 19 -6.41 -2.04 -6.93
N SER A 20 -6.53 -2.59 -8.14
CA SER A 20 -6.37 -4.02 -8.39
C SER A 20 -5.00 -4.31 -9.01
N ILE A 21 -4.31 -5.32 -8.48
CA ILE A 21 -3.03 -5.81 -8.99
C ILE A 21 -3.25 -7.18 -9.63
N GLN A 22 -3.09 -7.23 -10.96
CA GLN A 22 -3.18 -8.45 -11.75
C GLN A 22 -1.92 -9.31 -11.59
N PRO A 23 -2.00 -10.65 -11.74
CA PRO A 23 -0.84 -11.55 -11.69
C PRO A 23 0.33 -11.10 -12.57
N GLY A 24 0.04 -10.57 -13.76
CA GLY A 24 1.04 -10.10 -14.73
C GLY A 24 1.73 -8.77 -14.37
N GLN A 25 1.21 -8.02 -13.40
CA GLN A 25 1.78 -6.72 -12.99
C GLN A 25 2.91 -6.86 -11.96
N TRP A 26 3.06 -8.03 -11.33
CA TRP A 26 4.14 -8.29 -10.38
C TRP A 26 5.50 -8.38 -11.08
N GLN A 27 6.34 -7.39 -10.81
CA GLN A 27 7.71 -7.31 -11.32
C GLN A 27 8.67 -8.05 -10.39
N VAL A 28 9.68 -8.70 -10.97
CA VAL A 28 10.71 -9.40 -10.21
C VAL A 28 11.89 -8.45 -9.97
N ALA A 29 12.43 -8.45 -8.76
CA ALA A 29 13.65 -7.75 -8.42
C ALA A 29 14.50 -8.58 -7.46
N ASN A 30 15.76 -8.18 -7.34
CA ASN A 30 16.70 -8.72 -6.38
C ASN A 30 17.72 -7.65 -5.98
N ASP A 31 18.11 -7.66 -4.71
CA ASP A 31 19.14 -6.78 -4.15
C ASP A 31 20.01 -7.56 -3.14
N SER A 32 20.76 -6.86 -2.29
CA SER A 32 21.59 -7.48 -1.26
C SER A 32 20.80 -8.27 -0.22
N GLU A 33 19.52 -7.98 -0.05
CA GLU A 33 18.61 -8.64 0.90
C GLU A 33 17.88 -9.83 0.27
N GLY A 34 18.10 -10.13 -1.01
CA GLY A 34 17.56 -11.31 -1.69
C GLY A 34 16.63 -10.98 -2.85
N ARG A 35 15.68 -11.89 -3.14
CA ARG A 35 14.79 -11.85 -4.30
C ARG A 35 13.34 -11.62 -3.87
N TYR A 36 12.60 -10.82 -4.63
CA TYR A 36 11.23 -10.48 -4.31
C TYR A 36 10.42 -10.15 -5.56
N TYR A 37 9.09 -10.12 -5.39
CA TYR A 37 8.21 -9.43 -6.32
C TYR A 37 7.80 -8.07 -5.76
N TYR A 38 7.51 -7.14 -6.64
CA TYR A 38 6.86 -5.88 -6.28
C TYR A 38 5.83 -5.44 -7.31
N ALA A 39 4.91 -4.59 -6.87
CA ALA A 39 3.96 -3.88 -7.72
C ALA A 39 3.77 -2.47 -7.20
N ASP A 40 3.64 -1.51 -8.11
CA ASP A 40 3.43 -0.10 -7.77
C ASP A 40 1.97 0.29 -8.00
N ILE A 41 1.36 0.87 -6.96
CA ILE A 41 0.10 1.59 -7.05
C ILE A 41 0.46 3.06 -7.19
N ASN A 42 0.32 3.60 -8.40
CA ASN A 42 0.60 5.00 -8.70
C ASN A 42 -0.69 5.82 -8.57
N ASN A 43 -0.66 6.88 -7.78
CA ASN A 43 -1.75 7.83 -7.66
C ASN A 43 -1.21 9.20 -7.20
N PRO A 44 -1.49 10.30 -7.92
CA PRO A 44 -0.99 11.63 -7.56
C PRO A 44 -1.48 12.10 -6.19
N GLU A 45 -2.63 11.61 -5.70
CA GLU A 45 -3.08 11.95 -4.35
C GLU A 45 -2.11 11.44 -3.27
N ILE A 46 -1.36 10.35 -3.51
CA ILE A 46 -0.36 9.86 -2.54
C ILE A 46 0.74 10.92 -2.30
N GLU A 47 1.11 11.70 -3.32
CA GLU A 47 2.10 12.77 -3.19
C GLU A 47 1.63 13.88 -2.24
N ARG A 48 0.33 14.17 -2.22
CA ARG A 48 -0.26 15.18 -1.34
C ARG A 48 -0.23 14.80 0.14
N TYR A 49 0.01 13.53 0.44
CA TYR A 49 0.04 12.95 1.78
C TYR A 49 1.43 12.37 2.12
N GLU A 50 2.50 12.91 1.52
CA GLU A 50 3.87 12.40 1.72
C GLU A 50 4.32 12.42 3.19
N VAL A 51 3.94 13.47 3.92
CA VAL A 51 4.26 13.64 5.36
C VAL A 51 3.18 13.08 6.30
N ASP A 52 2.12 12.53 5.71
CA ASP A 52 0.94 12.03 6.39
C ASP A 52 0.96 10.50 6.56
N GLY A 53 -0.08 9.95 7.16
CA GLY A 53 -0.23 8.51 7.33
C GLY A 53 -0.71 7.82 6.04
N VAL A 54 -0.04 6.76 5.62
CA VAL A 54 -0.53 5.86 4.56
C VAL A 54 -0.76 4.48 5.15
N ILE A 55 -1.99 3.99 5.10
CA ILE A 55 -2.36 2.64 5.57
C ILE A 55 -2.77 1.80 4.36
N VAL A 56 -2.15 0.64 4.19
CA VAL A 56 -2.46 -0.27 3.07
C VAL A 56 -3.05 -1.56 3.61
N SER A 57 -4.11 -2.02 2.95
CA SER A 57 -4.75 -3.31 3.21
C SER A 57 -5.07 -4.01 1.90
N MET A 58 -5.14 -5.33 1.90
CA MET A 58 -5.37 -6.12 0.69
C MET A 58 -6.44 -7.19 0.91
N ALA A 59 -7.31 -7.35 -0.07
CA ALA A 59 -8.21 -8.48 -0.18
C ALA A 59 -7.51 -9.64 -0.88
N ARG A 60 -7.53 -10.81 -0.24
CA ARG A 60 -6.93 -12.04 -0.78
C ARG A 60 -7.88 -12.68 -1.80
N PHE A 61 -7.32 -13.47 -2.72
CA PHE A 61 -8.02 -14.07 -3.85
C PHE A 61 -9.38 -14.67 -3.46
N ASN A 62 -10.46 -14.18 -4.08
CA ASN A 62 -11.85 -14.63 -3.88
C ASN A 62 -12.40 -14.46 -2.44
N ASP A 63 -11.80 -13.58 -1.63
CA ASP A 63 -12.28 -13.19 -0.30
C ASP A 63 -12.58 -11.68 -0.29
N ASP A 64 -13.66 -11.28 0.39
CA ASP A 64 -14.08 -9.87 0.49
C ASP A 64 -13.38 -9.15 1.67
N GLY A 65 -12.64 -9.90 2.51
CA GLY A 65 -11.92 -9.36 3.67
C GLY A 65 -10.58 -8.69 3.33
N TYR A 66 -10.34 -7.51 3.91
CA TYR A 66 -9.07 -6.78 3.77
C TYR A 66 -8.17 -7.00 5.00
N ASP A 67 -7.00 -7.59 4.78
CA ASP A 67 -5.95 -7.71 5.79
C ASP A 67 -5.00 -6.51 5.71
N ALA A 68 -4.72 -5.87 6.84
CA ALA A 68 -3.77 -4.76 6.91
C ALA A 68 -2.33 -5.26 6.74
N LEU A 69 -1.52 -4.53 5.99
CA LEU A 69 -0.09 -4.81 5.84
C LEU A 69 0.72 -4.24 7.03
N PRO A 70 1.84 -4.88 7.41
CA PRO A 70 2.37 -6.13 6.85
C PRO A 70 1.72 -7.39 7.44
N PHE A 71 1.68 -8.48 6.67
CA PHE A 71 1.27 -9.79 7.16
C PHE A 71 2.00 -10.93 6.42
N THR A 72 1.92 -12.15 6.95
CA THR A 72 2.44 -13.36 6.30
C THR A 72 1.30 -14.34 6.03
N PHE A 73 1.23 -14.89 4.82
CA PHE A 73 0.26 -15.93 4.45
C PHE A 73 0.87 -16.89 3.43
N GLY A 74 0.66 -18.20 3.60
CA GLY A 74 1.14 -19.20 2.64
C GLY A 74 2.65 -19.18 2.39
N GLY A 75 3.46 -18.79 3.38
CA GLY A 75 4.91 -18.65 3.24
C GLY A 75 5.37 -17.39 2.51
N VAL A 76 4.46 -16.46 2.18
CA VAL A 76 4.76 -15.17 1.57
C VAL A 76 4.55 -14.07 2.60
N ARG A 77 5.55 -13.21 2.79
CA ARG A 77 5.46 -11.96 3.54
C ARG A 77 5.05 -10.85 2.58
N TYR A 78 4.01 -10.12 2.96
CA TYR A 78 3.54 -8.94 2.26
C TYR A 78 3.90 -7.70 3.09
N SER A 79 4.47 -6.70 2.43
CA SER A 79 4.80 -5.40 3.03
C SER A 79 4.63 -4.29 2.01
N TYR A 80 4.77 -3.03 2.43
CA TYR A 80 4.74 -1.90 1.52
C TYR A 80 5.68 -0.78 1.96
N THR A 81 5.94 0.14 1.04
CA THR A 81 6.58 1.42 1.30
C THR A 81 5.86 2.48 0.49
N SER A 82 5.50 3.61 1.11
CA SER A 82 5.01 4.79 0.41
C SER A 82 6.19 5.62 -0.11
N TYR A 83 6.00 6.19 -1.29
CA TYR A 83 6.87 7.18 -1.91
C TYR A 83 5.96 8.32 -2.41
N PRO A 84 6.53 9.49 -2.72
CA PRO A 84 5.80 10.53 -3.44
C PRO A 84 5.10 9.94 -4.69
N GLY A 85 3.77 10.08 -4.75
CA GLY A 85 2.93 9.66 -5.87
C GLY A 85 2.73 8.14 -6.03
N ARG A 86 3.29 7.29 -5.16
CA ARG A 86 3.08 5.83 -5.26
C ARG A 86 3.19 5.08 -3.94
N VAL A 87 2.54 3.92 -3.88
CA VAL A 87 2.80 2.88 -2.90
C VAL A 87 3.38 1.68 -3.60
N ARG A 88 4.54 1.19 -3.16
CA ARG A 88 5.11 -0.07 -3.62
C ARG A 88 4.76 -1.17 -2.64
N ILE A 89 4.15 -2.24 -3.13
CA ILE A 89 3.88 -3.45 -2.36
C ILE A 89 4.96 -4.47 -2.71
N TYR A 90 5.48 -5.17 -1.69
CA TYR A 90 6.50 -6.18 -1.81
C TYR A 90 5.97 -7.55 -1.37
N LEU A 91 6.39 -8.57 -2.10
CA LEU A 91 6.22 -9.97 -1.73
C LEU A 91 7.60 -10.59 -1.57
N GLN A 92 7.86 -11.11 -0.39
CA GLN A 92 9.10 -11.80 -0.05
C GLN A 92 8.79 -13.22 0.41
N ASN A 93 9.68 -14.16 0.12
CA ASN A 93 9.58 -15.48 0.71
C ASN A 93 9.91 -15.38 2.21
N HIS A 94 8.99 -15.87 3.04
CA HIS A 94 9.09 -15.77 4.49
C HIS A 94 10.21 -16.65 5.07
N TYR A 95 10.52 -17.77 4.42
CA TYR A 95 11.44 -18.79 4.92
C TYR A 95 12.86 -18.61 4.37
N ASP A 96 13.00 -18.24 3.10
CA ASP A 96 14.30 -18.06 2.44
C ASP A 96 14.27 -16.90 1.44
N GLN A 97 14.98 -15.83 1.75
CA GLN A 97 15.01 -14.60 0.95
C GLN A 97 15.72 -14.78 -0.40
N ASN A 98 16.49 -15.85 -0.60
CA ASN A 98 17.14 -16.14 -1.88
C ASN A 98 16.21 -16.84 -2.89
N VAL A 99 15.03 -17.25 -2.44
CA VAL A 99 14.03 -17.91 -3.26
C VAL A 99 12.87 -16.94 -3.50
N LEU A 100 12.43 -16.82 -4.75
CA LEU A 100 11.24 -16.02 -5.04
C LEU A 100 10.02 -16.61 -4.33
N PRO A 101 9.17 -15.78 -3.70
CA PRO A 101 7.91 -16.27 -3.14
C PRO A 101 6.99 -16.79 -4.26
N ALA A 102 5.93 -17.50 -3.88
CA ALA A 102 4.86 -17.82 -4.82
C ALA A 102 4.24 -16.52 -5.36
N ARG A 103 4.22 -16.37 -6.70
CA ARG A 103 3.54 -15.25 -7.34
C ARG A 103 2.02 -15.41 -7.19
N PRO A 104 1.28 -14.32 -6.88
CA PRO A 104 -0.17 -14.26 -6.97
C PRO A 104 -0.71 -14.83 -8.29
N SER A 105 -1.66 -15.77 -8.22
CA SER A 105 -2.30 -16.38 -9.40
C SER A 105 -3.62 -15.71 -9.79
N GLY A 106 -4.21 -14.92 -8.90
CA GLY A 106 -5.42 -14.14 -9.16
C GLY A 106 -5.20 -12.63 -8.97
N GLU A 107 -6.25 -11.85 -9.20
CA GLU A 107 -6.26 -10.43 -8.86
C GLU A 107 -6.19 -10.24 -7.34
N ILE A 108 -5.42 -9.25 -6.89
CA ILE A 108 -5.43 -8.75 -5.51
C ILE A 108 -6.02 -7.34 -5.53
N THR A 109 -7.11 -7.12 -4.80
CA THR A 109 -7.63 -5.77 -4.58
C THR A 109 -6.94 -5.15 -3.38
N THR A 110 -6.56 -3.89 -3.49
CA THR A 110 -5.84 -3.14 -2.46
C THR A 110 -6.64 -1.89 -2.10
N ARG A 111 -6.60 -1.55 -0.83
CA ARG A 111 -7.18 -0.32 -0.27
C ARG A 111 -6.05 0.45 0.41
N VAL A 112 -5.73 1.62 -0.15
CA VAL A 112 -4.76 2.57 0.39
C VAL A 112 -5.54 3.73 1.00
N VAL A 113 -5.48 3.87 2.31
CA VAL A 113 -6.07 4.98 3.05
C VAL A 113 -4.99 6.00 3.32
N LEU A 114 -5.15 7.19 2.76
CA LEU A 114 -4.37 8.39 3.05
C LEU A 114 -5.03 9.09 4.23
N VAL A 115 -4.32 9.14 5.35
CA VAL A 115 -4.80 9.67 6.61
C VAL A 115 -4.18 11.04 6.81
N ALA A 116 -4.99 12.08 6.63
CA ALA A 116 -4.54 13.44 6.89
C ALA A 116 -4.17 13.55 8.37
N SER A 117 -2.94 13.93 8.68
CA SER A 117 -2.56 14.27 10.04
C SER A 117 -2.96 15.72 10.30
N ALA A 118 -3.62 15.97 11.43
CA ALA A 118 -3.84 17.33 11.89
C ALA A 118 -2.60 17.79 12.65
N GLU A 119 -2.05 18.96 12.27
CA GLU A 119 -1.16 19.74 13.14
C GLU A 119 -1.96 20.42 14.27
#